data_AF-A0A3M3A5K8-F1
#
_entry.id   AF-A0A3M3A5K8-F1
#
_cell.length_a   1.000
_cell.length_b   1.000
_cell.length_c   1.000
_cell.angle_alpha   90.00
_cell.angle_beta   90.00
_cell.angle_gamma   90.00
#
_symmetry.space_group_name_H-M   'P 1'
#
loop_
_entity.id
_entity.type
_entity.pdbx_description
1 polymer ?
#
loop_
_entity_poly.entity_id
_entity_poly.type
_entity_poly.pdbx_seq_one_letter_code
_entity_poly.pdbx_strand_id
1 'polypeptide(L)'
;ERVAAKQGLSRAELSVLISYSKIDLKEALLESRVPDDDYLTRDMETAFPPSLGARFSTAMRSHRLKREIVSTQIANDLVNHMGITFVQRLKESTGMSAAAVAGAYVIVRDIFHLPHWFRQIESLDYKVSAEIQLALMDELMRLGRRATRWFLRSRRNELDAGRDVAHFGPHLAALGLKLDELLEGPTREIWQTRYQAYVEAGVPELLARMVAGTTHLYTLLPIIEASDVTGQNAADVAKAYFAVGSALDITWYLQQISSLPVENNWQALAREAFRDDIDWQQRAITVSVLQMADGPSDIEARLALWLEQHSLMVERW
;
A
#
# COMPACT_ATOMS: atom_id res chain seq x y z
N GLU A 1 -18.55 -21.59 -19.19
CA GLU A 1 -17.87 -22.86 -19.58
C GLU A 1 -16.44 -22.97 -19.04
N ARG A 2 -15.47 -22.11 -19.41
CA ARG A 2 -14.07 -22.22 -18.90
C ARG A 2 -13.90 -22.11 -17.37
N VAL A 3 -14.57 -21.15 -16.74
CA VAL A 3 -14.56 -21.01 -15.26
C VAL A 3 -15.12 -22.26 -14.57
N ALA A 4 -16.21 -22.83 -15.12
CA ALA A 4 -16.80 -24.07 -14.62
C ALA A 4 -15.87 -25.28 -14.83
N ALA A 5 -15.03 -25.26 -15.87
CA ALA A 5 -13.98 -26.25 -16.13
C ALA A 5 -12.65 -25.96 -15.41
N LYS A 6 -12.58 -24.95 -14.52
CA LYS A 6 -11.36 -24.48 -13.84
C LYS A 6 -10.20 -24.12 -14.79
N GLN A 7 -10.53 -23.72 -16.01
CA GLN A 7 -9.54 -23.27 -17.00
C GLN A 7 -9.41 -21.75 -16.97
N GLY A 8 -8.19 -21.28 -16.70
CA GLY A 8 -7.85 -19.86 -16.78
C GLY A 8 -7.66 -19.37 -18.22
N LEU A 9 -7.32 -18.09 -18.36
CA LEU A 9 -6.89 -17.51 -19.63
C LEU A 9 -5.49 -18.01 -20.01
N SER A 10 -5.26 -18.20 -21.30
CA SER A 10 -3.95 -18.52 -21.85
C SER A 10 -3.01 -17.31 -21.80
N ARG A 11 -1.71 -17.55 -21.94
CA ARG A 11 -0.69 -16.49 -22.00
C ARG A 11 -0.92 -15.53 -23.18
N ALA A 12 -1.38 -16.03 -24.31
CA ALA A 12 -1.69 -15.21 -25.49
C ALA A 12 -2.88 -14.29 -25.23
N GLU A 13 -3.95 -14.80 -24.62
CA GLU A 13 -5.12 -14.00 -24.24
C GLU A 13 -4.74 -12.95 -23.19
N LEU A 14 -3.93 -13.30 -22.19
CA LEU A 14 -3.42 -12.35 -21.20
C LEU A 14 -2.58 -11.24 -21.83
N SER A 15 -1.73 -11.55 -22.81
CA SER A 15 -0.92 -10.55 -23.54
C SER A 15 -1.79 -9.51 -24.25
N VAL A 16 -2.88 -9.97 -24.89
CA VAL A 16 -3.86 -9.08 -25.52
C VAL A 16 -4.55 -8.21 -24.47
N LEU A 17 -5.03 -8.80 -23.36
CA LEU A 17 -5.71 -8.05 -22.29
C LEU A 17 -4.80 -7.02 -21.61
N ILE A 18 -3.51 -7.32 -21.43
CA ILE A 18 -2.53 -6.36 -20.90
C ILE A 18 -2.47 -5.13 -21.80
N SER A 19 -2.42 -5.33 -23.11
CA SER A 19 -2.35 -4.23 -24.08
C SER A 19 -3.62 -3.36 -24.04
N TYR A 20 -4.81 -3.98 -24.05
CA TYR A 20 -6.08 -3.25 -23.95
C TYR A 20 -6.21 -2.52 -22.61
N SER A 21 -5.84 -3.17 -21.50
CA SER A 21 -5.91 -2.54 -20.17
C SER A 21 -5.05 -1.28 -20.09
N LYS A 22 -3.88 -1.27 -20.74
CA LYS A 22 -3.02 -0.08 -20.84
C LYS A 22 -3.62 1.01 -21.72
N ILE A 23 -4.20 0.63 -22.87
CA ILE A 23 -4.84 1.58 -23.80
C ILE A 23 -6.03 2.26 -23.13
N ASP A 24 -6.93 1.49 -22.55
CA ASP A 24 -8.13 1.98 -21.87
C ASP A 24 -7.75 2.90 -20.69
N LEU A 25 -6.76 2.50 -19.89
CA LEU A 25 -6.27 3.32 -18.79
C LEU A 25 -5.66 4.62 -19.30
N LYS A 26 -4.78 4.56 -20.31
CA LYS A 26 -4.15 5.74 -20.92
C LYS A 26 -5.20 6.75 -21.41
N GLU A 27 -6.27 6.29 -22.07
CA GLU A 27 -7.36 7.15 -22.54
C GLU A 27 -8.09 7.81 -21.37
N ALA A 28 -8.44 7.04 -20.34
CA ALA A 28 -9.07 7.59 -19.13
C ALA A 28 -8.18 8.61 -18.40
N LEU A 29 -6.85 8.43 -18.40
CA LEU A 29 -5.91 9.39 -17.82
C LEU A 29 -5.79 10.65 -18.67
N LEU A 30 -5.79 10.52 -20.00
CA LEU A 30 -5.68 11.64 -20.94
C LEU A 30 -6.88 12.60 -20.84
N GLU A 31 -8.06 12.11 -20.46
CA GLU A 31 -9.26 12.93 -20.23
C GLU A 31 -9.32 13.56 -18.83
N SER A 32 -8.31 13.30 -17.99
CA SER A 32 -8.24 13.78 -16.61
C SER A 32 -7.20 14.90 -16.41
N ARG A 33 -7.03 15.32 -15.15
CA ARG A 33 -5.99 16.27 -14.72
C ARG A 33 -4.67 15.60 -14.34
N VAL A 34 -4.61 14.26 -14.28
CA VAL A 34 -3.38 13.50 -13.97
C VAL A 34 -2.18 13.96 -14.81
N PRO A 35 -2.30 14.20 -16.13
CA PRO A 35 -1.16 14.59 -16.94
C PRO A 35 -0.72 16.06 -16.77
N ASP A 36 -1.52 16.87 -16.06
CA ASP A 36 -1.22 18.27 -15.77
C ASP A 36 -0.59 18.47 -14.40
N ASP A 37 -0.71 17.50 -13.51
CA ASP A 37 -0.14 17.54 -12.17
C ASP A 37 1.40 17.60 -12.24
N ASP A 38 1.99 18.54 -11.51
CA ASP A 38 3.43 18.82 -11.56
C ASP A 38 4.27 17.67 -11.00
N TYR A 39 3.74 16.93 -10.04
CA TYR A 39 4.39 15.75 -9.49
C TYR A 39 4.39 14.62 -10.52
N LEU A 40 3.21 14.27 -11.04
CA LEU A 40 2.98 13.17 -11.98
C LEU A 40 3.64 13.41 -13.35
N THR A 41 3.81 14.68 -13.74
CA THR A 41 4.53 15.05 -14.98
C THR A 41 5.96 14.49 -15.01
N ARG A 42 6.59 14.22 -13.86
CA ARG A 42 7.94 13.63 -13.80
C ARG A 42 8.03 12.26 -14.47
N ASP A 43 6.93 11.50 -14.50
CA ASP A 43 6.90 10.21 -15.18
C ASP A 43 7.20 10.34 -16.68
N MET A 44 7.02 11.53 -17.28
CA MET A 44 7.45 11.80 -18.64
C MET A 44 8.95 11.54 -18.85
N GLU A 45 9.79 11.85 -17.87
CA GLU A 45 11.24 11.72 -17.98
C GLU A 45 11.67 10.26 -18.20
N THR A 46 10.88 9.30 -17.71
CA THR A 46 11.11 7.85 -17.90
C THR A 46 10.93 7.38 -19.34
N ALA A 47 10.22 8.15 -20.17
CA ALA A 47 10.03 7.84 -21.58
C ALA A 47 11.30 8.08 -22.42
N PHE A 48 12.33 8.73 -21.85
CA PHE A 48 13.51 9.16 -22.56
C PHE A 48 14.79 8.65 -21.88
N PRO A 49 15.89 8.51 -22.65
CA PRO A 49 17.20 8.22 -22.06
C PRO A 49 17.60 9.26 -20.99
N PRO A 50 18.26 8.85 -19.89
CA PRO A 50 18.65 9.76 -18.81
C PRO A 50 19.50 10.96 -19.27
N SER A 51 20.33 10.77 -20.30
CA SER A 51 21.16 11.83 -20.89
C SER A 51 20.33 12.95 -21.53
N LEU A 52 19.16 12.65 -22.08
CA LEU A 52 18.23 13.65 -22.60
C LEU A 52 17.47 14.34 -21.49
N GLY A 53 17.01 13.58 -20.48
CA GLY A 53 16.37 14.12 -19.28
C GLY A 53 17.24 15.19 -18.59
N ALA A 54 18.52 14.88 -18.37
CA ALA A 54 19.45 15.80 -17.71
C ALA A 54 19.72 17.09 -18.51
N ARG A 55 19.70 17.02 -19.84
CA ARG A 55 20.07 18.15 -20.72
C ARG A 55 18.89 18.99 -21.20
N PHE A 56 17.71 18.39 -21.29
CA PHE A 56 16.55 18.98 -21.97
C PHE A 56 15.25 18.91 -21.15
N SER A 57 15.33 18.75 -19.82
CA SER A 57 14.17 18.67 -18.92
C SER A 57 13.15 19.79 -19.13
N THR A 58 13.59 21.04 -19.32
CA THR A 58 12.70 22.17 -19.61
C THR A 58 11.94 22.00 -20.93
N ALA A 59 12.64 21.59 -21.99
CA ALA A 59 12.03 21.38 -23.31
C ALA A 59 11.02 20.21 -23.28
N MET A 60 11.34 19.16 -22.52
CA MET A 60 10.45 18.02 -22.30
C MET A 60 9.15 18.44 -21.60
N ARG A 61 9.22 19.29 -20.56
CA ARG A 61 8.01 19.80 -19.88
C ARG A 61 7.11 20.63 -20.80
N SER A 62 7.67 21.28 -21.82
CA SER A 62 6.92 22.02 -22.85
C SER A 62 6.52 21.18 -24.07
N HIS A 63 6.74 19.87 -24.04
CA HIS A 63 6.51 19.01 -25.20
C HIS A 63 5.02 18.96 -25.58
N ARG A 64 4.73 19.04 -26.88
CA ARG A 64 3.35 19.03 -27.40
C ARG A 64 2.55 17.80 -26.99
N LEU A 65 3.22 16.65 -26.86
CA LEU A 65 2.63 15.38 -26.42
C LEU A 65 2.85 15.09 -24.93
N LYS A 66 3.10 16.11 -24.09
CA LYS A 66 3.35 15.92 -22.65
C LYS A 66 2.26 15.04 -22.03
N ARG A 67 0.99 15.38 -22.29
CA ARG A 67 -0.15 14.69 -21.68
C ARG A 67 -0.20 13.22 -22.07
N GLU A 68 -0.02 12.93 -23.35
CA GLU A 68 -0.04 11.58 -23.92
C GLU A 68 1.12 10.74 -23.39
N ILE A 69 2.32 11.33 -23.29
CA ILE A 69 3.50 10.62 -22.79
C ILE A 69 3.32 10.31 -21.30
N VAL A 70 2.91 11.28 -20.48
CA VAL A 70 2.67 11.06 -19.03
C VAL A 70 1.61 9.98 -18.81
N SER A 71 0.44 10.08 -19.46
CA SER A 71 -0.62 9.05 -19.37
C SER A 71 -0.11 7.67 -19.78
N THR A 72 0.70 7.59 -20.84
CA THR A 72 1.24 6.33 -21.33
C THR A 72 2.24 5.71 -20.34
N GLN A 73 3.15 6.51 -19.78
CA GLN A 73 4.13 6.01 -18.81
C GLN A 73 3.45 5.52 -17.52
N ILE A 74 2.53 6.30 -16.96
CA ILE A 74 1.79 5.92 -15.75
C ILE A 74 0.95 4.66 -16.00
N ALA A 75 0.22 4.58 -17.12
CA ALA A 75 -0.59 3.42 -17.44
C ALA A 75 0.26 2.14 -17.62
N ASN A 76 1.41 2.27 -18.30
CA ASN A 76 2.33 1.15 -18.47
C ASN A 76 2.90 0.67 -17.14
N ASP A 77 3.44 1.58 -16.33
CA ASP A 77 4.03 1.27 -15.03
C ASP A 77 3.02 0.59 -14.10
N LEU A 78 1.82 1.16 -13.99
CA LEU A 78 0.76 0.63 -13.14
C LEU A 78 0.34 -0.78 -13.58
N VAL A 79 0.05 -0.99 -14.87
CA VAL A 79 -0.42 -2.31 -15.35
C VAL A 79 0.69 -3.35 -15.29
N ASN A 80 1.95 -2.98 -15.57
CA ASN A 80 3.09 -3.89 -15.50
C ASN A 80 3.30 -4.44 -14.09
N HIS A 81 3.20 -3.60 -13.06
CA HIS A 81 3.47 -4.03 -11.68
C HIS A 81 2.23 -4.55 -10.95
N MET A 82 1.06 -3.93 -11.16
CA MET A 82 -0.15 -4.25 -10.37
C MET A 82 -1.12 -5.20 -11.08
N GLY A 83 -0.92 -5.40 -12.38
CA GLY A 83 -1.71 -6.30 -13.22
C GLY A 83 -3.01 -5.70 -13.77
N ILE A 84 -3.58 -6.40 -14.76
CA ILE A 84 -4.72 -5.94 -15.58
C ILE A 84 -6.02 -5.69 -14.81
N THR A 85 -6.20 -6.33 -13.65
CA THR A 85 -7.44 -6.20 -12.85
C THR A 85 -7.36 -5.11 -11.79
N PHE A 86 -6.19 -4.50 -11.58
CA PHE A 86 -5.94 -3.61 -10.46
C PHE A 86 -6.88 -2.40 -10.42
N VAL A 87 -6.93 -1.64 -11.51
CA VAL A 87 -7.73 -0.41 -11.60
C VAL A 87 -9.21 -0.73 -11.45
N GLN A 88 -9.71 -1.73 -12.16
CA GLN A 88 -11.13 -2.07 -12.12
C GLN A 88 -11.55 -2.54 -10.72
N ARG A 89 -10.75 -3.36 -10.04
CA ARG A 89 -11.04 -3.79 -8.67
C ARG A 89 -11.07 -2.61 -7.69
N LEU A 90 -10.13 -1.66 -7.80
CA LEU A 90 -10.15 -0.47 -6.94
C LEU A 90 -11.32 0.45 -7.25
N LYS A 91 -11.70 0.62 -8.51
CA LYS A 91 -12.90 1.38 -8.90
C LYS A 91 -14.16 0.76 -8.29
N GLU A 92 -14.36 -0.54 -8.43
CA GLU A 92 -15.53 -1.24 -7.89
C GLU A 92 -15.62 -1.15 -6.36
N SER A 93 -14.48 -1.24 -5.69
CA SER A 93 -14.39 -1.34 -4.24
C SER A 93 -14.29 0.01 -3.51
N THR A 94 -14.03 1.11 -4.23
CA THR A 94 -13.94 2.48 -3.65
C THR A 94 -14.88 3.48 -4.30
N GLY A 95 -15.43 3.18 -5.48
CA GLY A 95 -16.22 4.11 -6.29
C GLY A 95 -15.41 5.25 -6.91
N MET A 96 -14.08 5.20 -6.86
CA MET A 96 -13.20 6.25 -7.39
C MET A 96 -12.94 6.10 -8.89
N SER A 97 -12.52 7.18 -9.54
CA SER A 97 -12.18 7.18 -10.97
C SER A 97 -10.83 6.49 -11.24
N ALA A 98 -10.61 6.05 -12.50
CA ALA A 98 -9.32 5.49 -12.91
C ALA A 98 -8.16 6.47 -12.69
N ALA A 99 -8.40 7.77 -12.89
CA ALA A 99 -7.44 8.85 -12.64
C ALA A 99 -7.06 8.95 -11.16
N ALA A 100 -8.03 8.87 -10.25
CA ALA A 100 -7.74 8.87 -8.81
C ALA A 100 -6.95 7.62 -8.41
N VAL A 101 -7.30 6.44 -8.95
CA VAL A 101 -6.55 5.20 -8.70
C VAL A 101 -5.10 5.33 -9.17
N ALA A 102 -4.87 5.89 -10.36
CA ALA A 102 -3.52 6.08 -10.88
C ALA A 102 -2.72 7.09 -10.04
N GLY A 103 -3.31 8.22 -9.64
CA GLY A 103 -2.65 9.18 -8.76
C GLY A 103 -2.29 8.59 -7.40
N ALA A 104 -3.20 7.84 -6.78
CA ALA A 104 -2.96 7.16 -5.51
C ALA A 104 -1.89 6.07 -5.65
N TYR A 105 -1.88 5.33 -6.76
CA TYR A 105 -0.84 4.36 -7.05
C TYR A 105 0.53 5.02 -7.18
N VAL A 106 0.65 6.17 -7.86
CA VAL A 106 1.94 6.86 -7.99
C VAL A 106 2.46 7.33 -6.62
N ILE A 107 1.60 7.85 -5.74
CA ILE A 107 1.98 8.17 -4.35
C ILE A 107 2.59 6.93 -3.69
N VAL A 108 1.87 5.82 -3.72
CA VAL A 108 2.28 4.56 -3.07
C VAL A 108 3.55 3.98 -3.68
N ARG A 109 3.66 3.99 -5.00
CA ARG A 109 4.83 3.56 -5.76
C ARG A 109 6.08 4.31 -5.28
N ASP A 110 5.95 5.61 -5.08
CA ASP A 110 7.08 6.48 -4.77
C ASP A 110 7.44 6.45 -3.28
N ILE A 111 6.47 6.49 -2.36
CA ILE A 111 6.75 6.46 -0.92
C ILE A 111 7.31 5.11 -0.44
N PHE A 112 6.94 4.00 -1.10
CA PHE A 112 7.49 2.66 -0.80
C PHE A 112 8.63 2.25 -1.72
N HIS A 113 9.01 3.09 -2.69
CA HIS A 113 10.03 2.81 -3.69
C HIS A 113 9.80 1.47 -4.43
N LEU A 114 8.54 1.15 -4.78
CA LEU A 114 8.18 -0.13 -5.38
C LEU A 114 9.02 -0.51 -6.61
N PRO A 115 9.34 0.41 -7.55
CA PRO A 115 10.15 0.07 -8.73
C PRO A 115 11.57 -0.38 -8.36
N HIS A 116 12.13 0.13 -7.25
CA HIS A 116 13.42 -0.34 -6.76
C HIS A 116 13.33 -1.80 -6.33
N TRP A 117 12.33 -2.15 -5.53
CA TRP A 117 12.17 -3.50 -5.00
C TRP A 117 11.78 -4.53 -6.05
N PHE A 118 10.94 -4.17 -7.02
CA PHE A 118 10.66 -5.04 -8.17
C PHE A 118 11.94 -5.37 -8.94
N ARG A 119 12.80 -4.38 -9.23
CA ARG A 119 14.10 -4.64 -9.88
C ARG A 119 15.02 -5.53 -9.05
N GLN A 120 15.02 -5.38 -7.72
CA GLN A 120 15.80 -6.27 -6.85
C GLN A 120 15.31 -7.72 -6.98
N ILE A 121 13.99 -7.94 -6.99
CA ILE A 121 13.39 -9.27 -7.17
C ILE A 121 13.69 -9.83 -8.56
N GLU A 122 13.55 -9.04 -9.63
CA GLU A 122 13.89 -9.43 -11.01
C GLU A 122 15.37 -9.81 -11.15
N SER A 123 16.26 -9.16 -10.40
CA SER A 123 17.70 -9.50 -10.39
C SER A 123 18.03 -10.85 -9.75
N LEU A 124 17.03 -11.52 -9.15
CA LEU A 124 17.13 -12.87 -8.61
C LEU A 124 16.85 -13.97 -9.64
N ASP A 125 16.62 -13.61 -10.91
CA ASP A 125 16.51 -14.58 -12.00
C ASP A 125 17.67 -15.58 -11.97
N TYR A 126 17.33 -16.87 -11.97
CA TYR A 126 18.27 -18.00 -11.88
C TYR A 126 19.09 -18.08 -10.57
N LYS A 127 18.78 -17.28 -9.55
CA LYS A 127 19.43 -17.31 -8.22
C LYS A 127 18.55 -17.95 -7.14
N VAL A 128 17.24 -17.75 -7.21
CA VAL A 128 16.23 -18.37 -6.34
C VAL A 128 15.19 -19.11 -7.19
N SER A 129 14.33 -19.92 -6.55
CA SER A 129 13.24 -20.56 -7.29
C SER A 129 12.24 -19.53 -7.81
N ALA A 130 11.63 -19.81 -8.97
CA ALA A 130 10.59 -18.96 -9.54
C ALA A 130 9.40 -18.78 -8.59
N GLU A 131 9.09 -19.80 -7.79
CA GLU A 131 8.03 -19.75 -6.77
C GLU A 131 8.33 -18.71 -5.69
N ILE A 132 9.57 -18.64 -5.20
CA ILE A 132 9.99 -17.62 -4.23
C ILE A 132 9.93 -16.23 -4.87
N GLN A 133 10.46 -16.08 -6.08
CA GLN A 133 10.45 -14.79 -6.78
C GLN A 133 9.02 -14.27 -7.00
N LEU A 134 8.10 -15.13 -7.44
CA LEU A 134 6.68 -14.81 -7.59
C LEU A 134 6.06 -14.45 -6.23
N ALA A 135 6.37 -15.20 -5.17
CA ALA A 135 5.87 -14.89 -3.83
C ALA A 135 6.32 -13.50 -3.34
N LEU A 136 7.57 -13.10 -3.61
CA LEU A 136 8.08 -11.76 -3.27
C LEU A 136 7.35 -10.66 -4.07
N MET A 137 7.13 -10.87 -5.37
CA MET A 137 6.36 -9.93 -6.21
C MET A 137 4.93 -9.78 -5.69
N ASP A 138 4.31 -10.89 -5.33
CA ASP A 138 2.97 -10.96 -4.78
C ASP A 138 2.81 -10.16 -3.48
N GLU A 139 3.83 -10.18 -2.60
CA GLU A 139 3.87 -9.38 -1.38
C GLU A 139 3.95 -7.87 -1.67
N LEU A 140 4.75 -7.45 -2.65
CA LEU A 140 4.81 -6.06 -3.08
C LEU A 140 3.49 -5.60 -3.71
N MET A 141 2.87 -6.45 -4.53
CA MET A 141 1.55 -6.17 -5.11
C MET A 141 0.47 -6.07 -4.03
N ARG A 142 0.55 -6.88 -2.96
CA ARG A 142 -0.35 -6.79 -1.81
C ARG A 142 -0.17 -5.46 -1.07
N LEU A 143 1.06 -5.05 -0.78
CA LEU A 143 1.37 -3.75 -0.18
C LEU A 143 0.82 -2.60 -1.05
N GLY A 144 1.18 -2.59 -2.34
CA GLY A 144 0.75 -1.56 -3.27
C GLY A 144 -0.77 -1.44 -3.34
N ARG A 145 -1.49 -2.56 -3.37
CA ARG A 145 -2.96 -2.58 -3.41
C ARG A 145 -3.58 -2.03 -2.13
N ARG A 146 -3.14 -2.48 -0.95
CA ARG A 146 -3.69 -2.01 0.33
C ARG A 146 -3.40 -0.53 0.55
N ALA A 147 -2.17 -0.10 0.32
CA ALA A 147 -1.79 1.30 0.47
C ALA A 147 -2.53 2.20 -0.52
N THR A 148 -2.68 1.78 -1.79
CA THR A 148 -3.43 2.58 -2.79
C THR A 148 -4.88 2.73 -2.37
N ARG A 149 -5.50 1.63 -1.93
CA ARG A 149 -6.88 1.64 -1.41
C ARG A 149 -7.01 2.57 -0.20
N TRP A 150 -6.06 2.53 0.73
CA TRP A 150 -6.03 3.40 1.89
C TRP A 150 -6.01 4.87 1.49
N PHE A 151 -5.14 5.29 0.57
CA PHE A 151 -5.13 6.67 0.07
C PHE A 151 -6.46 7.08 -0.57
N LEU A 152 -7.07 6.19 -1.36
CA LEU A 152 -8.36 6.46 -2.00
C LEU A 152 -9.51 6.65 -1.00
N ARG A 153 -9.47 5.95 0.14
CA ARG A 153 -10.50 6.05 1.19
C ARG A 153 -10.23 7.19 2.15
N SER A 154 -9.00 7.30 2.66
CA SER A 154 -8.62 8.29 3.66
C SER A 154 -8.52 9.70 3.09
N ARG A 155 -8.19 9.85 1.79
CA ARG A 155 -7.96 11.17 1.15
C ARG A 155 -8.86 11.42 -0.06
N ARG A 156 -10.10 10.95 -0.05
CA ARG A 156 -11.02 10.95 -1.21
C ARG A 156 -11.09 12.26 -2.01
N ASN A 157 -11.09 13.41 -1.32
CA ASN A 157 -11.21 14.73 -1.92
C ASN A 157 -9.93 15.58 -1.78
N GLU A 158 -8.88 15.01 -1.20
CA GLU A 158 -7.67 15.74 -0.85
C GLU A 158 -6.41 15.14 -1.47
N LEU A 159 -6.53 14.07 -2.27
CA LEU A 159 -5.40 13.39 -2.87
C LEU A 159 -4.53 14.37 -3.68
N ASP A 160 -3.28 14.52 -3.28
CA ASP A 160 -2.29 15.38 -3.95
C ASP A 160 -0.95 14.65 -3.96
N ALA A 161 -0.49 14.28 -5.15
CA ALA A 161 0.69 13.41 -5.26
C ALA A 161 1.95 14.07 -4.69
N GLY A 162 2.13 15.38 -4.90
CA GLY A 162 3.30 16.09 -4.41
C GLY A 162 3.32 16.27 -2.91
N ARG A 163 2.20 16.73 -2.35
CA ARG A 163 2.07 16.93 -0.90
C ARG A 163 2.11 15.60 -0.16
N ASP A 164 1.38 14.60 -0.64
CA ASP A 164 1.26 13.32 0.05
C ASP A 164 2.58 12.53 0.00
N VAL A 165 3.33 12.56 -1.10
CA VAL A 165 4.68 11.96 -1.13
C VAL A 165 5.65 12.70 -0.21
N ALA A 166 5.65 14.04 -0.24
CA ALA A 166 6.51 14.85 0.61
C ALA A 166 6.22 14.67 2.10
N HIS A 167 4.97 14.37 2.45
CA HIS A 167 4.56 14.08 3.82
C HIS A 167 4.87 12.64 4.23
N PHE A 168 4.30 11.65 3.55
CA PHE A 168 4.40 10.25 3.98
C PHE A 168 5.78 9.64 3.75
N GLY A 169 6.49 10.01 2.66
CA GLY A 169 7.77 9.41 2.29
C GLY A 169 8.85 9.51 3.39
N PRO A 170 9.18 10.71 3.88
CA PRO A 170 10.18 10.87 4.94
C PRO A 170 9.78 10.19 6.26
N HIS A 171 8.50 10.25 6.65
CA HIS A 171 8.01 9.62 7.87
C HIS A 171 8.04 8.09 7.80
N LEU A 172 7.67 7.52 6.64
CA LEU A 172 7.80 6.08 6.38
C LEU A 172 9.24 5.63 6.43
N ALA A 173 10.18 6.38 5.84
CA ALA A 173 11.60 6.06 5.91
C ALA A 173 12.13 6.08 7.35
N ALA A 174 11.75 7.10 8.13
CA ALA A 174 12.17 7.24 9.52
C ALA A 174 11.62 6.13 10.43
N LEU A 175 10.35 5.76 10.28
CA LEU A 175 9.70 4.70 11.04
C LEU A 175 10.13 3.30 10.57
N GLY A 176 10.32 3.12 9.26
CA GLY A 176 10.75 1.86 8.67
C GLY A 176 12.14 1.42 9.14
N LEU A 177 13.05 2.37 9.40
CA LEU A 177 14.36 2.07 10.02
C LEU A 177 14.25 1.54 11.45
N LYS A 178 13.16 1.86 12.15
CA LYS A 178 12.88 1.44 13.53
C LYS A 178 11.88 0.29 13.60
N LEU A 179 11.53 -0.32 12.47
CA LEU A 179 10.46 -1.31 12.42
C LEU A 179 10.73 -2.47 13.39
N ASP A 180 11.96 -2.96 13.46
CA ASP A 180 12.36 -4.05 14.38
C ASP A 180 12.18 -3.69 15.86
N GLU A 181 12.24 -2.40 16.22
CA GLU A 181 12.02 -1.88 17.58
C GLU A 181 10.53 -1.63 17.87
N LEU A 182 9.73 -1.40 16.83
CA LEU A 182 8.28 -1.16 16.94
C LEU A 182 7.47 -2.46 16.99
N LEU A 183 8.03 -3.56 16.47
CA LEU A 183 7.38 -4.86 16.49
C LEU A 183 7.61 -5.56 17.82
N GLU A 184 6.53 -5.92 18.50
CA GLU A 184 6.55 -6.64 19.77
C GLU A 184 5.72 -7.94 19.71
N GLY A 185 6.03 -8.86 20.64
CA GLY A 185 5.27 -10.09 20.84
C GLY A 185 5.11 -10.97 19.59
N PRO A 186 3.93 -11.58 19.38
CA PRO A 186 3.67 -12.51 18.28
C PRO A 186 3.91 -11.90 16.89
N THR A 187 3.71 -10.60 16.76
CA THR A 187 3.90 -9.87 15.49
C THR A 187 5.38 -9.90 15.06
N ARG A 188 6.30 -9.69 16.00
CA ARG A 188 7.74 -9.77 15.74
C ARG A 188 8.17 -11.19 15.37
N GLU A 189 7.61 -12.20 16.03
CA GLU A 189 7.92 -13.61 15.75
C GLU A 189 7.47 -14.03 14.34
N ILE A 190 6.27 -13.62 13.93
CA ILE A 190 5.74 -13.87 12.57
C ILE A 190 6.66 -13.22 11.54
N TRP A 191 7.03 -11.95 11.76
CA TRP A 191 7.93 -11.24 10.87
C TRP A 191 9.31 -11.92 10.77
N GLN A 192 9.89 -12.28 11.92
CA GLN A 192 11.20 -12.93 12.01
C GLN A 192 11.20 -14.29 11.29
N THR A 193 10.13 -15.06 11.44
CA THR A 193 9.95 -16.35 10.77
C THR A 193 9.91 -16.18 9.25
N ARG A 194 9.15 -15.19 8.75
CA ARG A 194 9.09 -14.89 7.32
C ARG A 194 10.43 -14.40 6.78
N TYR A 195 11.10 -13.53 7.53
CA TYR A 195 12.43 -13.02 7.19
C TYR A 195 13.43 -14.17 7.04
N GLN A 196 13.52 -15.06 8.04
CA GLN A 196 14.41 -16.22 8.01
C GLN A 196 14.11 -17.14 6.84
N ALA A 197 12.83 -17.44 6.57
CA ALA A 197 12.43 -18.28 5.44
C ALA A 197 12.91 -17.71 4.08
N TYR A 198 12.85 -16.40 3.88
CA TYR A 198 13.37 -15.78 2.65
C TYR A 198 14.89 -15.80 2.58
N VAL A 199 15.58 -15.53 3.68
CA VAL A 199 17.06 -15.59 3.73
C VAL A 199 17.57 -17.01 3.45
N GLU A 200 16.95 -18.02 4.07
CA GLU A 200 17.26 -19.44 3.82
C GLU A 200 17.00 -19.85 2.36
N ALA A 201 16.01 -19.23 1.72
CA ALA A 201 15.72 -19.41 0.29
C ALA A 201 16.70 -18.66 -0.65
N GLY A 202 17.73 -17.99 -0.11
CA GLY A 202 18.76 -17.29 -0.89
C GLY A 202 18.41 -15.84 -1.26
N VAL A 203 17.36 -15.27 -0.67
CA VAL A 203 16.99 -13.87 -0.88
C VAL A 203 17.95 -12.96 -0.08
N PRO A 204 18.52 -11.90 -0.69
CA PRO A 204 19.37 -10.95 0.04
C PRO A 204 18.67 -10.35 1.26
N GLU A 205 19.40 -10.22 2.38
CA GLU A 205 18.83 -9.82 3.68
C GLU A 205 18.00 -8.54 3.63
N LEU A 206 18.48 -7.51 2.92
CA LEU A 206 17.75 -6.24 2.81
C LEU A 206 16.38 -6.41 2.15
N LEU A 207 16.32 -7.21 1.07
CA LEU A 207 15.08 -7.49 0.35
C LEU A 207 14.17 -8.40 1.20
N ALA A 208 14.73 -9.44 1.83
CA ALA A 208 13.99 -10.32 2.73
C ALA A 208 13.35 -9.54 3.88
N ARG A 209 14.09 -8.62 4.49
CA ARG A 209 13.63 -7.75 5.59
C ARG A 209 12.45 -6.89 5.17
N MET A 210 12.59 -6.22 4.03
CA MET A 210 11.54 -5.36 3.48
C MET A 210 10.29 -6.17 3.12
N VAL A 211 10.43 -7.27 2.36
CA VAL A 211 9.29 -8.08 1.91
C VAL A 211 8.56 -8.76 3.09
N ALA A 212 9.30 -9.25 4.09
CA ALA A 212 8.70 -9.79 5.31
C ALA A 212 7.89 -8.72 6.07
N GLY A 213 8.32 -7.46 5.99
CA GLY A 213 7.74 -6.31 6.68
C GLY A 213 6.57 -5.62 5.98
N THR A 214 6.18 -6.01 4.77
CA THR A 214 5.15 -5.33 3.96
C THR A 214 3.84 -5.05 4.70
N THR A 215 3.35 -6.01 5.48
CA THR A 215 2.14 -5.85 6.30
C THR A 215 2.28 -4.73 7.33
N HIS A 216 3.46 -4.58 7.94
CA HIS A 216 3.72 -3.56 8.95
C HIS A 216 4.05 -2.21 8.33
N LEU A 217 4.73 -2.20 7.18
CA LEU A 217 4.97 -0.98 6.41
C LEU A 217 3.65 -0.31 6.00
N TYR A 218 2.63 -1.10 5.68
CA TYR A 218 1.28 -0.60 5.45
C TYR A 218 0.68 0.08 6.70
N THR A 219 0.81 -0.50 7.89
CA THR A 219 0.23 0.05 9.14
C THR A 219 0.84 1.38 9.56
N LEU A 220 2.02 1.73 9.02
CA LEU A 220 2.62 3.04 9.26
C LEU A 220 1.79 4.20 8.67
N LEU A 221 0.99 3.97 7.62
CA LEU A 221 0.14 5.00 7.03
C LEU A 221 -0.90 5.57 8.02
N PRO A 222 -1.79 4.75 8.63
CA PRO A 222 -2.73 5.25 9.63
C PRO A 222 -2.04 5.78 10.90
N ILE A 223 -0.85 5.28 11.25
CA ILE A 223 -0.04 5.80 12.38
C ILE A 223 0.42 7.23 12.10
N ILE A 224 0.95 7.51 10.91
CA ILE A 224 1.35 8.87 10.50
C ILE A 224 0.13 9.80 10.54
N GLU A 225 -1.01 9.35 10.01
CA GLU A 225 -2.24 10.14 10.03
C GLU A 225 -2.80 10.36 11.46
N ALA A 226 -2.57 9.43 12.39
CA ALA A 226 -2.90 9.61 13.79
C ALA A 226 -1.92 10.56 14.51
N SER A 227 -0.64 10.53 14.14
CA SER A 227 0.38 11.49 14.59
C SER A 227 0.01 12.91 14.18
N ASP A 228 -0.45 13.11 12.94
CA ASP A 228 -0.91 14.42 12.46
C ASP A 228 -2.11 14.95 13.28
N VAL A 229 -3.07 14.09 13.61
CA VAL A 229 -4.29 14.46 14.36
C VAL A 229 -4.00 14.72 15.83
N THR A 230 -3.12 13.93 16.43
CA THR A 230 -2.80 14.03 17.87
C THR A 230 -1.72 15.07 18.16
N GLY A 231 -0.91 15.45 17.16
CA GLY A 231 0.28 16.28 17.32
C GLY A 231 1.44 15.58 18.05
N GLN A 232 1.33 14.27 18.33
CA GLN A 232 2.35 13.50 19.04
C GLN A 232 3.37 12.88 18.08
N ASN A 233 4.54 12.48 18.59
CA ASN A 233 5.56 11.84 17.78
C ASN A 233 5.07 10.49 17.21
N ALA A 234 5.28 10.26 15.92
CA ALA A 234 4.80 9.05 15.24
C ALA A 234 5.30 7.73 15.86
N ALA A 235 6.48 7.70 16.50
CA ALA A 235 6.96 6.51 17.20
C ALA A 235 6.15 6.21 18.47
N ASP A 236 5.72 7.24 19.20
CA ASP A 236 4.87 7.05 20.39
C ASP A 236 3.43 6.71 20.00
N VAL A 237 2.94 7.29 18.89
CA VAL A 237 1.66 6.88 18.29
C VAL A 237 1.72 5.43 17.82
N ALA A 238 2.83 4.97 17.26
CA ALA A 238 2.99 3.57 16.86
C ALA A 238 2.88 2.62 18.05
N LYS A 239 3.53 2.93 19.19
CA LYS A 239 3.41 2.13 20.42
C LYS A 239 1.96 2.02 20.88
N ALA A 240 1.23 3.14 20.93
CA ALA A 240 -0.19 3.14 21.28
C ALA A 240 -1.03 2.34 20.27
N TYR A 241 -0.77 2.49 18.98
CA TYR A 241 -1.48 1.78 17.91
C TYR A 241 -1.32 0.25 18.03
N PHE A 242 -0.09 -0.22 18.29
CA PHE A 242 0.16 -1.64 18.49
C PHE A 242 -0.38 -2.15 19.82
N ALA A 243 -0.29 -1.37 20.91
CA ALA A 243 -0.88 -1.72 22.20
C ALA A 243 -2.41 -1.89 22.09
N VAL A 244 -3.10 -0.97 21.40
CA VAL A 244 -4.53 -1.08 21.09
C VAL A 244 -4.82 -2.35 20.28
N GLY A 245 -4.01 -2.61 19.24
CA GLY A 245 -4.17 -3.79 18.41
C GLY A 245 -4.00 -5.11 19.17
N SER A 246 -3.10 -5.13 20.15
CA SER A 246 -2.87 -6.30 21.02
C SER A 246 -3.96 -6.45 22.07
N ALA A 247 -4.39 -5.38 22.72
CA ALA A 247 -5.39 -5.45 23.78
C ALA A 247 -6.79 -5.83 23.27
N LEU A 248 -7.07 -5.56 21.99
CA LEU A 248 -8.33 -5.88 21.34
C LEU A 248 -8.21 -7.07 20.37
N ASP A 249 -7.11 -7.82 20.39
CA ASP A 249 -6.88 -8.99 19.51
C ASP A 249 -7.13 -8.72 18.00
N ILE A 250 -6.90 -7.49 17.55
CA ILE A 250 -7.21 -7.04 16.19
C ILE A 250 -6.46 -7.86 15.14
N THR A 251 -5.21 -8.22 15.43
CA THR A 251 -4.40 -9.06 14.56
C THR A 251 -5.04 -10.43 14.32
N TRP A 252 -5.57 -11.06 15.39
CA TRP A 252 -6.26 -12.35 15.28
C TRP A 252 -7.55 -12.20 14.47
N TYR A 253 -8.33 -11.15 14.72
CA TYR A 253 -9.59 -10.91 13.99
C TYR A 253 -9.37 -10.67 12.49
N LEU A 254 -8.35 -9.89 12.12
CA LEU A 254 -7.93 -9.68 10.73
C LEU A 254 -7.46 -10.97 10.05
N GLN A 255 -6.86 -11.91 10.80
CA GLN A 255 -6.52 -13.24 10.29
C GLN A 255 -7.79 -14.06 10.00
N GLN A 256 -8.77 -14.04 10.90
CA GLN A 256 -10.05 -14.72 10.67
C GLN A 256 -10.73 -14.19 9.40
N ILE A 257 -10.81 -12.87 9.24
CA ILE A 257 -11.37 -12.24 8.02
C ILE A 257 -10.59 -12.64 6.78
N SER A 258 -9.26 -12.68 6.86
CA SER A 258 -8.42 -13.10 5.74
C SER A 258 -8.62 -14.57 5.36
N SER A 259 -8.95 -15.43 6.34
CA SER A 259 -9.20 -16.87 6.14
C SER A 259 -10.58 -17.20 5.55
N LEU A 260 -11.52 -16.24 5.54
CA LEU A 260 -12.86 -16.48 5.01
C LEU A 260 -12.82 -16.89 3.54
N PRO A 261 -13.57 -17.94 3.14
CA PRO A 261 -13.67 -18.35 1.75
C PRO A 261 -14.32 -17.25 0.92
N VAL A 262 -13.78 -17.01 -0.27
CA VAL A 262 -14.29 -16.02 -1.22
C VAL A 262 -14.67 -16.75 -2.50
N GLU A 263 -15.96 -16.92 -2.70
CA GLU A 263 -16.56 -17.63 -3.83
C GLU A 263 -17.03 -16.68 -4.94
N ASN A 264 -17.23 -15.40 -4.62
CA ASN A 264 -17.70 -14.40 -5.57
C ASN A 264 -17.15 -12.98 -5.30
N ASN A 265 -17.40 -12.05 -6.23
CA ASN A 265 -16.91 -10.68 -6.15
C ASN A 265 -17.47 -9.92 -4.94
N TRP A 266 -18.73 -10.14 -4.57
CA TRP A 266 -19.36 -9.46 -3.44
C TRP A 266 -18.75 -9.86 -2.10
N GLN A 267 -18.41 -11.14 -1.93
CA GLN A 267 -17.67 -11.62 -0.75
C GLN A 267 -16.25 -11.06 -0.72
N ALA A 268 -15.60 -10.91 -1.87
CA ALA A 268 -14.29 -10.26 -1.95
C ALA A 268 -14.36 -8.80 -1.48
N LEU A 269 -15.36 -8.05 -1.97
CA LEU A 269 -15.61 -6.66 -1.59
C LEU A 269 -15.97 -6.53 -0.10
N ALA A 270 -16.81 -7.41 0.43
CA ALA A 270 -17.17 -7.42 1.85
C ALA A 270 -15.94 -7.67 2.74
N ARG A 271 -15.08 -8.62 2.36
CA ARG A 271 -13.84 -8.89 3.08
C ARG A 271 -12.89 -7.69 3.07
N GLU A 272 -12.78 -6.98 1.94
CA GLU A 272 -11.98 -5.75 1.87
C GLU A 272 -12.59 -4.63 2.74
N ALA A 273 -13.91 -4.45 2.71
CA ALA A 273 -14.60 -3.45 3.52
C ALA A 273 -14.41 -3.70 5.03
N PHE A 274 -14.57 -4.95 5.50
CA PHE A 274 -14.35 -5.27 6.92
C PHE A 274 -12.92 -4.97 7.37
N ARG A 275 -11.92 -5.23 6.54
CA ARG A 275 -10.53 -4.89 6.85
C ARG A 275 -10.33 -3.38 6.96
N ASP A 276 -10.89 -2.62 6.02
CA ASP A 276 -10.80 -1.16 6.05
C ASP A 276 -11.46 -0.60 7.32
N ASP A 277 -12.62 -1.15 7.70
CA ASP A 277 -13.36 -0.71 8.88
C ASP A 277 -12.56 -0.98 10.15
N ILE A 278 -11.90 -2.13 10.26
CA ILE A 278 -11.02 -2.45 11.39
C ILE A 278 -9.82 -1.51 11.44
N ASP A 279 -9.13 -1.30 10.32
CA ASP A 279 -7.98 -0.40 10.26
C ASP A 279 -8.38 1.02 10.67
N TRP A 280 -9.57 1.48 10.25
CA TRP A 280 -10.14 2.76 10.65
C TRP A 280 -10.47 2.82 12.14
N GLN A 281 -11.12 1.79 12.69
CA GLN A 281 -11.45 1.71 14.12
C GLN A 281 -10.20 1.68 14.99
N GLN A 282 -9.20 0.88 14.64
CA GLN A 282 -7.94 0.83 15.38
C GLN A 282 -7.29 2.20 15.45
N ARG A 283 -7.24 2.92 14.32
CA ARG A 283 -6.73 4.30 14.28
C ARG A 283 -7.57 5.23 15.15
N ALA A 284 -8.90 5.20 15.04
CA ALA A 284 -9.80 6.07 15.80
C ALA A 284 -9.67 5.84 17.31
N ILE A 285 -9.60 4.58 17.75
CA ILE A 285 -9.34 4.20 19.15
C ILE A 285 -7.97 4.70 19.58
N THR A 286 -6.93 4.51 18.77
CA THR A 286 -5.58 5.01 19.07
C THR A 286 -5.57 6.52 19.30
N VAL A 287 -6.22 7.30 18.44
CA VAL A 287 -6.37 8.75 18.62
C VAL A 287 -7.13 9.07 19.90
N SER A 288 -8.23 8.36 20.17
CA SER A 288 -9.04 8.53 21.39
C SER A 288 -8.24 8.27 22.67
N VAL A 289 -7.47 7.18 22.72
CA VAL A 289 -6.57 6.85 23.85
C VAL A 289 -5.54 7.97 24.05
N LEU A 290 -4.89 8.42 22.98
CA LEU A 290 -3.84 9.44 23.03
C LEU A 290 -4.36 10.84 23.40
N GLN A 291 -5.61 11.16 23.06
CA GLN A 291 -6.26 12.44 23.37
C GLN A 291 -7.03 12.42 24.69
N MET A 292 -7.07 11.29 25.41
CA MET A 292 -7.74 11.20 26.70
C MET A 292 -7.20 12.25 27.68
N ALA A 293 -8.11 13.11 28.16
CA ALA A 293 -7.82 14.11 29.18
C ALA A 293 -7.44 13.44 30.50
N ASP A 294 -6.44 13.99 31.19
CA ASP A 294 -5.93 13.48 32.48
C ASP A 294 -5.48 12.00 32.47
N GLY A 295 -5.21 11.44 31.30
CA GLY A 295 -4.69 10.09 31.18
C GLY A 295 -3.24 9.95 31.69
N PRO A 296 -2.85 8.77 32.21
CA PRO A 296 -1.46 8.46 32.54
C PRO A 296 -0.49 8.80 31.39
N SER A 297 0.76 9.14 31.71
CA SER A 297 1.80 9.33 30.67
C SER A 297 2.26 8.01 30.06
N ASP A 298 2.17 6.92 30.83
CA ASP A 298 2.46 5.57 30.36
C ASP A 298 1.33 5.05 29.47
N ILE A 299 1.68 4.49 28.31
CA ILE A 299 0.73 4.07 27.27
C ILE A 299 -0.12 2.89 27.74
N GLU A 300 0.47 1.92 28.44
CA GLU A 300 -0.24 0.74 28.92
C GLU A 300 -1.27 1.12 29.99
N ALA A 301 -0.86 1.92 30.98
CA ALA A 301 -1.78 2.43 32.00
C ALA A 301 -2.88 3.32 31.39
N ARG A 302 -2.55 4.12 30.39
CA ARG A 302 -3.51 4.97 29.66
C ARG A 302 -4.53 4.13 28.89
N LEU A 303 -4.07 3.08 28.20
CA LEU A 303 -4.94 2.15 27.50
C LEU A 303 -5.85 1.38 28.46
N ALA A 304 -5.34 0.90 29.59
CA ALA A 304 -6.12 0.21 30.60
C ALA A 304 -7.27 1.09 31.14
N LEU A 305 -6.97 2.36 31.46
CA LEU A 305 -7.99 3.33 31.88
C LEU A 305 -9.02 3.60 30.77
N TRP A 306 -8.57 3.72 29.52
CA TRP A 306 -9.48 3.91 28.39
C TRP A 306 -10.42 2.71 28.22
N LEU A 307 -9.92 1.48 28.34
CA LEU A 307 -10.71 0.25 28.27
C LEU A 307 -11.72 0.17 29.41
N GLU A 308 -11.35 0.58 30.63
CA GLU A 308 -12.27 0.61 31.78
C GLU A 308 -13.42 1.60 31.54
N GLN A 309 -13.11 2.81 31.05
CA GLN A 309 -14.10 3.84 30.72
C GLN A 309 -15.05 3.42 29.59
N HIS A 310 -14.61 2.54 28.69
CA HIS A 310 -15.37 2.05 27.54
C HIS A 310 -15.77 0.57 27.67
N SER A 311 -15.77 0.02 28.89
CA SER A 311 -16.01 -1.41 29.17
C SER A 311 -17.21 -2.02 28.45
N LEU A 312 -18.37 -1.32 28.42
CA LEU A 312 -19.56 -1.80 27.73
C LEU A 312 -19.39 -2.00 26.22
N MET A 313 -18.53 -1.20 25.57
CA MET A 313 -18.23 -1.36 24.14
C MET A 313 -17.23 -2.48 23.92
N VAL A 314 -16.24 -2.60 24.82
CA VAL A 314 -15.22 -3.66 24.79
C VAL A 314 -15.82 -5.03 25.08
N GLU A 315 -16.81 -5.16 25.96
CA GLU A 315 -17.51 -6.44 26.22
C GLU A 315 -18.31 -6.94 25.01
N ARG A 316 -18.68 -6.05 24.08
CA ARG A 316 -19.40 -6.39 22.85
C ARG A 316 -18.47 -6.69 21.68
N TRP A 317 -17.18 -6.37 21.83
CA TRP A 317 -16.12 -6.62 20.86
C TRP A 317 -15.66 -8.07 20.96
#